data_AF-A0AAP4FQT7-F1
#
_entry.id   AF-A0AAP4FQT7-F1
#
_cell.length_a   1.000
_cell.length_b   1.000
_cell.length_c   1.000
_cell.angle_alpha   90.00
_cell.angle_beta   90.00
_cell.angle_gamma   90.00
#
_symmetry.space_group_name_H-M   'P 1'
#
loop_
_entity.id
_entity.type
_entity.pdbx_description
1 polymer ?
#
loop_
_entity_poly.entity_id
_entity_poly.type
_entity_poly.pdbx_seq_one_letter_code
_entity_poly.pdbx_strand_id
1 'polypeptide(L)'
;MAHTWANRGYYGSVSHDVKATYVLYLGWFDGNPATLDELPPEEAAKKFVDYLGGADTILNKAKTDFDQGNYRWVAQVVSKVVLADPNNQAARNLEADALEQLGYQAESGPWRNFYLAGVQGLRNGVVKGPTPNTVSPIPCGQ
;
A
#
# COMPACT_ATOMS: atom_id res chain seq x y z
N MET A 1 -12.50 -8.36 26.11
CA MET A 1 -12.42 -9.44 25.10
C MET A 1 -11.18 -9.36 24.19
N ALA A 2 -10.47 -8.23 24.12
CA ALA A 2 -9.26 -8.05 23.28
C ALA A 2 -7.98 -8.75 23.81
N HIS A 3 -8.01 -9.27 25.04
CA HIS A 3 -6.88 -9.96 25.67
C HIS A 3 -6.87 -11.47 25.41
N THR A 4 -7.82 -11.98 24.63
CA THR A 4 -7.88 -13.39 24.24
C THR A 4 -7.11 -13.60 22.94
N TRP A 5 -6.22 -14.59 22.92
CA TRP A 5 -5.39 -14.89 21.75
C TRP A 5 -6.18 -15.10 20.46
N ALA A 6 -7.30 -15.82 20.54
CA ALA A 6 -8.18 -16.09 19.39
C ALA A 6 -8.85 -14.85 18.77
N ASN A 7 -8.92 -13.74 19.51
CA ASN A 7 -9.57 -12.50 19.06
C ASN A 7 -8.56 -11.46 18.55
N ARG A 8 -7.29 -11.83 18.39
CA ARG A 8 -6.24 -10.97 17.86
C ARG A 8 -6.32 -10.91 16.34
N GLY A 9 -5.93 -9.78 15.76
CA GLY A 9 -5.99 -9.51 14.33
C GLY A 9 -4.87 -10.16 13.53
N TYR A 10 -4.64 -11.47 13.69
CA TYR A 10 -3.56 -12.18 12.98
C TYR A 10 -3.87 -12.43 11.51
N TYR A 11 -5.15 -12.45 11.12
CA TYR A 11 -5.59 -12.57 9.73
C TYR A 11 -6.37 -11.32 9.31
N GLY A 12 -7.60 -11.18 9.81
CA GLY A 12 -8.36 -9.94 9.77
C GLY A 12 -7.71 -8.86 10.64
N SER A 13 -8.02 -7.59 10.38
CA SER A 13 -7.61 -6.50 11.26
C SER A 13 -8.82 -5.63 11.52
N VAL A 14 -9.00 -5.25 12.79
CA VAL A 14 -10.09 -4.36 13.20
C VAL A 14 -10.17 -3.12 12.29
N SER A 15 -9.02 -2.56 11.90
CA SER A 15 -9.00 -1.38 11.03
C SER A 15 -9.59 -1.63 9.64
N HIS A 16 -9.27 -2.74 8.97
CA HIS A 16 -9.83 -3.01 7.66
C HIS A 16 -11.26 -3.55 7.73
N ASP A 17 -11.61 -4.30 8.79
CA ASP A 17 -12.97 -4.84 8.97
C ASP A 17 -14.00 -3.73 9.22
N VAL A 18 -13.61 -2.71 10.00
CA VAL A 18 -14.44 -1.52 10.21
C VAL A 18 -14.64 -0.75 8.90
N LYS A 19 -13.59 -0.59 8.10
CA LYS A 19 -13.69 0.04 6.77
C LYS A 19 -14.60 -0.76 5.83
N ALA A 20 -14.48 -2.08 5.83
CA ALA A 20 -15.34 -2.95 5.02
C ALA A 20 -16.82 -2.85 5.43
N THR A 21 -17.09 -2.69 6.73
CA THR A 21 -18.44 -2.47 7.25
C THR A 21 -19.00 -1.13 6.76
N TYR A 22 -18.19 -0.06 6.78
CA TYR A 22 -18.60 1.22 6.19
C TYR A 22 -19.00 1.06 4.72
N VAL A 23 -18.16 0.40 3.92
CA VAL A 23 -18.42 0.17 2.49
C VAL A 23 -19.65 -0.70 2.26
N LEU A 24 -19.89 -1.70 3.12
CA LEU A 24 -21.09 -2.55 3.04
C LEU A 24 -22.39 -1.73 3.13
N TYR A 25 -22.42 -0.72 4.00
CA TYR A 25 -23.64 0.05 4.27
C TYR A 25 -23.76 1.33 3.45
N LEU A 26 -22.65 2.04 3.21
CA LEU A 26 -22.63 3.37 2.62
C LEU A 26 -21.92 3.43 1.27
N GLY A 27 -21.27 2.33 0.86
CA GLY A 27 -20.50 2.27 -0.37
C GLY A 27 -19.11 2.90 -0.24
N TRP A 28 -18.47 3.13 -1.38
CA TRP A 28 -17.11 3.66 -1.46
C TRP A 28 -17.04 5.17 -1.18
N PHE A 29 -18.14 5.89 -1.41
CA PHE A 29 -18.20 7.35 -1.31
C PHE A 29 -18.36 7.78 0.16
N ASP A 30 -17.51 8.70 0.60
CA ASP A 30 -17.46 9.17 1.98
C ASP A 30 -18.43 10.35 2.27
N GLY A 31 -19.18 10.79 1.26
CA GLY A 31 -20.10 11.92 1.36
C GLY A 31 -19.45 13.28 1.08
N ASN A 32 -18.13 13.36 0.95
CA ASN A 32 -17.42 14.59 0.61
C ASN A 32 -17.42 14.80 -0.91
N PRO A 33 -18.05 15.85 -1.46
CA PRO A 33 -18.08 16.07 -2.91
C PRO A 33 -16.71 16.14 -3.59
N ALA A 34 -15.64 16.45 -2.84
CA ALA A 34 -14.28 16.51 -3.38
C ALA A 34 -13.70 15.14 -3.78
N THR A 35 -14.21 14.03 -3.23
CA THR A 35 -13.76 12.65 -3.50
C THR A 35 -14.67 11.92 -4.49
N LEU A 36 -15.70 12.61 -5.02
CA LEU A 36 -16.71 11.99 -5.87
C LEU A 36 -16.19 11.65 -7.27
N ASP A 37 -15.33 12.50 -7.83
CA ASP A 37 -14.74 12.34 -9.16
C ASP A 37 -13.26 12.71 -9.09
N GLU A 38 -12.50 11.87 -8.39
CA GLU A 38 -11.05 12.08 -8.23
C GLU A 38 -10.31 11.87 -9.55
N LEU A 39 -9.25 12.67 -9.74
CA LEU A 39 -8.34 12.46 -10.86
C LEU A 39 -7.72 11.06 -10.81
N PRO A 40 -7.37 10.47 -11.97
CA PRO A 40 -6.59 9.25 -12.03
C PRO A 40 -5.34 9.33 -11.14
N PRO A 41 -4.95 8.25 -10.45
CA PRO A 41 -3.88 8.29 -9.44
C PRO A 41 -2.56 8.90 -9.92
N GLU A 42 -2.18 8.67 -11.18
CA GLU A 42 -0.96 9.21 -11.79
C GLU A 42 -1.03 10.74 -12.02
N GLU A 43 -2.17 11.23 -12.51
CA GLU A 43 -2.39 12.66 -12.74
C GLU A 43 -2.48 13.42 -11.41
N ALA A 44 -3.22 12.86 -10.45
CA ALA A 44 -3.31 13.39 -9.09
C ALA A 44 -1.92 13.45 -8.43
N ALA A 45 -1.12 12.41 -8.59
CA ALA A 45 0.24 12.33 -8.07
C ALA A 45 1.16 13.40 -8.64
N LYS A 46 1.15 13.60 -9.97
CA LYS A 46 1.94 14.65 -10.63
C LYS A 46 1.59 16.05 -10.09
N LYS A 47 0.30 16.37 -9.96
CA LYS A 47 -0.15 17.64 -9.38
C LYS A 47 0.23 17.78 -7.91
N PHE A 48 0.12 16.70 -7.14
CA PHE A 48 0.51 16.71 -5.72
C PHE A 48 2.00 16.99 -5.53
N VAL A 49 2.85 16.38 -6.36
CA VAL A 49 4.30 16.62 -6.34
C VAL A 49 4.64 18.06 -6.71
N ASP A 50 3.96 18.62 -7.72
CA ASP A 50 4.12 20.01 -8.12
C ASP A 50 3.72 20.98 -6.99
N TYR A 51 2.55 20.77 -6.37
CA TYR A 51 2.06 21.60 -5.26
C TYR A 51 3.00 21.64 -4.04
N LEU A 52 3.72 20.54 -3.76
CA LEU A 52 4.62 20.43 -2.62
C LEU A 52 6.06 20.90 -2.91
N GLY A 53 6.32 21.42 -4.12
CA GLY A 53 7.62 21.96 -4.50
C GLY A 53 8.60 20.91 -5.01
N GLY A 54 8.09 19.86 -5.67
CA GLY A 54 8.89 18.86 -6.38
C GLY A 54 9.29 17.64 -5.55
N ALA A 55 9.78 16.62 -6.25
CA ALA A 55 10.13 15.31 -5.67
C ALA A 55 11.22 15.42 -4.59
N ASP A 56 12.28 16.20 -4.82
CA ASP A 56 13.40 16.32 -3.87
C ASP A 56 12.97 16.93 -2.52
N THR A 57 12.12 17.96 -2.56
CA THR A 57 11.55 18.60 -1.36
C THR A 57 10.75 17.59 -0.55
N ILE A 58 9.95 16.79 -1.23
CA ILE A 58 9.14 15.74 -0.59
C ILE A 58 10.04 14.68 0.02
N LEU A 59 11.04 14.19 -0.69
CA LEU A 59 11.94 13.14 -0.20
C LEU A 59 12.74 13.60 1.03
N ASN A 60 13.17 14.86 1.07
CA ASN A 60 13.88 15.40 2.24
C ASN A 60 12.98 15.48 3.49
N LYS A 61 11.73 15.93 3.32
CA LYS A 61 10.75 15.93 4.43
C LYS A 61 10.39 14.51 4.85
N ALA A 62 10.17 13.62 3.88
CA ALA A 62 9.82 12.22 4.13
C ALA A 62 10.93 11.48 4.88
N LYS A 63 12.22 11.77 4.62
CA LYS A 63 13.34 11.24 5.43
C LYS A 63 13.26 11.71 6.89
N THR A 64 12.95 12.98 7.11
CA THR A 64 12.78 13.50 8.48
C THR A 64 11.63 12.81 9.21
N ASP A 65 10.49 12.61 8.52
CA ASP A 65 9.35 11.87 9.06
C ASP A 65 9.68 10.39 9.30
N PHE A 66 10.52 9.80 8.44
CA PHE A 66 10.98 8.42 8.59
C PHE A 66 11.82 8.26 9.86
N ASP A 67 12.75 9.18 10.13
CA ASP A 67 13.58 9.17 11.33
C ASP A 67 12.74 9.36 12.61
N GLN A 68 11.59 10.02 12.51
CA GLN A 68 10.61 10.17 13.60
C GLN A 68 9.70 8.94 13.79
N GLY A 69 9.78 7.93 12.91
CA GLY A 69 8.95 6.74 12.96
C GLY A 69 7.56 6.91 12.32
N ASN A 70 7.32 7.98 11.57
CA ASN A 70 6.04 8.25 10.89
C ASN A 70 5.87 7.43 9.60
N TYR A 71 6.20 6.13 9.63
CA TYR A 71 6.30 5.27 8.44
C TYR A 71 5.01 5.23 7.60
N ARG A 72 3.83 5.28 8.24
CA ARG A 72 2.53 5.31 7.55
C ARG A 72 2.36 6.56 6.69
N TRP A 73 2.89 7.69 7.14
CA TRP A 73 2.82 8.95 6.41
C TRP A 73 3.87 8.98 5.30
N VAL A 74 5.10 8.56 5.59
CA VAL A 74 6.18 8.41 4.61
C VAL A 74 5.73 7.56 3.43
N ALA A 75 5.15 6.37 3.69
CA ALA A 75 4.66 5.50 2.63
C ALA A 75 3.58 6.18 1.75
N GLN A 76 2.62 6.90 2.36
CA GLN A 76 1.58 7.60 1.59
C GLN A 76 2.12 8.70 0.69
N VAL A 77 3.01 9.54 1.23
CA VAL A 77 3.56 10.69 0.51
C VAL A 77 4.54 10.25 -0.58
N VAL A 78 5.45 9.33 -0.25
CA VAL A 78 6.46 8.86 -1.21
C VAL A 78 5.82 8.03 -2.33
N SER A 79 4.73 7.31 -2.06
CA SER A 79 3.95 6.61 -3.10
C SER A 79 3.44 7.56 -4.18
N LYS A 80 3.07 8.81 -3.84
CA LYS A 80 2.72 9.83 -4.84
C LYS A 80 3.93 10.22 -5.70
N VAL A 81 5.14 10.28 -5.13
CA VAL A 81 6.36 10.55 -5.90
C VAL A 81 6.65 9.39 -6.86
N VAL A 82 6.51 8.14 -6.42
CA VAL A 82 6.73 6.96 -7.25
C VAL A 82 5.68 6.84 -8.37
N LEU A 83 4.42 7.19 -8.09
CA LEU A 83 3.38 7.25 -9.12
C LEU A 83 3.63 8.37 -10.14
N ALA A 84 4.18 9.50 -9.72
CA ALA A 84 4.49 10.62 -10.62
C ALA A 84 5.72 10.33 -11.49
N ASP A 85 6.77 9.71 -10.91
CA ASP A 85 7.99 9.28 -11.59
C ASP A 85 8.41 7.86 -11.16
N PRO A 86 7.96 6.82 -11.90
CA PRO A 86 8.26 5.43 -11.59
C PRO A 86 9.75 5.04 -11.70
N ASN A 87 10.56 5.90 -12.33
CA ASN A 87 12.00 5.67 -12.51
C ASN A 87 12.84 6.27 -11.37
N ASN A 88 12.21 7.02 -10.45
CA ASN A 88 12.90 7.62 -9.31
C ASN A 88 13.29 6.54 -8.28
N GLN A 89 14.51 6.03 -8.41
CA GLN A 89 15.01 4.96 -7.53
C GLN A 89 15.10 5.38 -6.06
N ALA A 90 15.40 6.66 -5.79
CA ALA A 90 15.49 7.16 -4.42
C ALA A 90 14.12 7.14 -3.73
N ALA A 91 13.06 7.53 -4.43
CA ALA A 91 11.68 7.45 -3.93
C ALA A 91 11.26 6.00 -3.71
N ARG A 92 11.52 5.11 -4.68
CA ARG A 92 11.19 3.69 -4.56
C ARG A 92 11.89 3.02 -3.37
N ASN A 93 13.15 3.34 -3.14
CA ASN A 93 13.89 2.79 -2.01
C ASN A 93 13.32 3.30 -0.68
N LEU A 94 13.04 4.61 -0.56
CA LEU A 94 12.48 5.18 0.68
C LEU A 94 11.07 4.65 0.98
N GLU A 95 10.21 4.49 -0.04
CA GLU A 95 8.90 3.85 0.13
C GLU A 95 9.05 2.40 0.57
N ALA A 96 9.98 1.65 -0.03
CA ALA A 96 10.27 0.27 0.35
C ALA A 96 10.74 0.18 1.80
N ASP A 97 11.64 1.05 2.24
CA ASP A 97 12.12 1.08 3.63
C ASP A 97 10.97 1.36 4.61
N ALA A 98 10.06 2.28 4.27
CA ALA A 98 8.90 2.59 5.09
C ALA A 98 7.90 1.43 5.18
N LEU A 99 7.60 0.78 4.04
CA LEU A 99 6.73 -0.40 4.01
C LEU A 99 7.34 -1.59 4.76
N GLU A 100 8.67 -1.75 4.73
CA GLU A 100 9.38 -2.80 5.47
C GLU A 100 9.20 -2.62 6.99
N GLN A 101 9.36 -1.39 7.50
CA GLN A 101 9.08 -1.08 8.91
C GLN A 101 7.62 -1.34 9.29
N LEU A 102 6.67 -0.97 8.44
CA LEU A 102 5.25 -1.27 8.66
C LEU A 102 4.97 -2.77 8.67
N GLY A 103 5.64 -3.53 7.80
CA GLY A 103 5.55 -4.99 7.75
C GLY A 103 6.09 -5.65 9.02
N TYR A 104 7.17 -5.13 9.60
CA TYR A 104 7.71 -5.62 10.88
C TYR A 104 6.81 -5.33 12.07
N GLN A 105 6.06 -4.22 12.03
CA GLN A 105 5.12 -3.85 13.10
C GLN A 105 3.73 -4.49 12.94
N ALA A 106 3.43 -5.09 11.78
CA ALA A 106 2.11 -5.64 11.51
C ALA A 106 1.87 -6.94 12.29
N GLU A 107 0.77 -6.95 13.07
CA GLU A 107 0.27 -8.18 13.72
C GLU A 107 -0.49 -9.09 12.75
N SER A 108 -1.14 -8.52 11.73
CA SER A 108 -1.84 -9.27 10.69
C SER A 108 -0.83 -9.84 9.68
N GLY A 109 -0.83 -11.17 9.54
CA GLY A 109 -0.04 -11.88 8.52
C GLY A 109 -0.33 -11.39 7.10
N PRO A 110 -1.60 -11.23 6.68
CA PRO A 110 -1.94 -10.60 5.42
C PRO A 110 -1.33 -9.19 5.24
N TRP A 111 -1.43 -8.31 6.24
CA TRP A 111 -0.83 -6.97 6.15
C TRP A 111 0.68 -7.02 5.96
N ARG A 112 1.37 -7.83 6.76
CA ARG A 112 2.80 -8.07 6.59
C ARG A 112 3.13 -8.54 5.19
N ASN A 113 2.37 -9.51 4.66
CA ASN A 113 2.61 -10.04 3.32
C ASN A 113 2.41 -8.98 2.24
N PHE A 114 1.37 -8.15 2.34
CA PHE A 114 1.16 -7.04 1.39
C PHE A 114 2.28 -6.01 1.43
N TYR A 115 2.72 -5.62 2.63
CA TYR A 115 3.84 -4.69 2.78
C TYR A 115 5.12 -5.24 2.16
N LEU A 116 5.52 -6.47 2.52
CA LEU A 116 6.76 -7.08 2.03
C LEU A 116 6.72 -7.42 0.53
N ALA A 117 5.55 -7.78 0.00
CA ALA A 117 5.38 -7.94 -1.44
C ALA A 117 5.56 -6.60 -2.19
N GLY A 118 5.02 -5.51 -1.63
CA GLY A 118 5.24 -4.15 -2.15
C GLY A 118 6.73 -3.76 -2.16
N VAL A 119 7.45 -4.04 -1.07
CA VAL A 119 8.91 -3.85 -0.97
C VAL A 119 9.64 -4.60 -2.09
N GLN A 120 9.29 -5.86 -2.32
CA GLN A 120 9.91 -6.66 -3.38
C GLN A 120 9.64 -6.08 -4.77
N GLY A 121 8.41 -5.64 -5.04
CA GLY A 121 8.05 -4.99 -6.30
C GLY A 121 8.80 -3.67 -6.52
N LEU A 122 8.96 -2.86 -5.47
CA LEU A 122 9.65 -1.58 -5.53
C LEU A 122 11.16 -1.74 -5.75
N ARG A 123 11.81 -2.70 -5.09
CA ARG A 123 13.28 -2.92 -5.17
C ARG A 123 13.68 -3.74 -6.40
N ASN A 124 12.96 -4.81 -6.70
CA ASN A 124 13.38 -5.81 -7.70
C ASN A 124 12.48 -5.85 -8.95
N GLY A 125 11.42 -5.05 -8.99
CA GLY A 125 10.39 -5.13 -10.02
C GLY A 125 9.41 -6.29 -9.77
N VAL A 126 8.36 -6.35 -10.58
CA VAL A 126 7.32 -7.40 -10.46
C VAL A 126 7.91 -8.74 -10.87
N VAL A 127 8.00 -9.66 -9.91
CA VAL A 127 8.39 -11.05 -10.19
C VAL A 127 7.26 -11.70 -10.98
N LYS A 128 7.50 -11.98 -12.26
CA LYS A 128 6.58 -12.78 -13.08
C LYS A 128 6.65 -14.23 -12.63
N GLY A 129 5.72 -14.62 -11.77
CA GLY A 129 5.53 -16.02 -11.42
C GLY A 129 5.07 -16.84 -12.64
N PRO A 130 5.26 -18.17 -12.63
CA PRO A 130 4.68 -19.02 -13.67
C PRO A 130 3.17 -18.84 -13.68
N THR A 131 2.61 -18.51 -14.85
CA THR A 131 1.16 -18.51 -15.07
C THR A 131 0.62 -19.90 -14.75
N PRO A 132 -0.36 -20.05 -13.84
CA PRO A 132 -1.00 -21.34 -13.62
C PRO A 132 -1.58 -21.84 -14.93
N ASN A 133 -1.14 -23.02 -15.37
CA ASN A 133 -1.79 -23.71 -16.49
C ASN A 133 -3.19 -24.12 -16.02
N THR A 134 -4.20 -23.32 -16.37
CA THR A 134 -5.62 -23.63 -16.10
C THR A 134 -6.14 -24.79 -16.94
N VAL A 135 -5.32 -25.33 -17.84
CA VAL A 135 -5.63 -26.50 -18.67
C VAL A 135 -5.17 -27.76 -17.92
N SER A 136 -5.96 -28.21 -16.95
CA SER A 136 -5.90 -29.61 -16.52
C SER A 136 -7.03 -30.36 -17.22
N PRO A 137 -6.76 -31.28 -18.16
CA PRO A 137 -7.79 -32.19 -18.65
C PRO A 137 -8.17 -33.11 -17.50
N ILE A 138 -9.42 -33.08 -17.06
CA ILE A 138 -9.97 -34.11 -16.17
C ILE A 138 -10.05 -35.40 -16.99
N PRO A 139 -9.33 -36.49 -16.63
CA PRO A 139 -9.53 -37.76 -17.30
C PRO A 139 -10.90 -38.30 -16.88
N CYS A 140 -11.87 -38.31 -17.80
CA CYS A 140 -13.07 -39.12 -17.62
C CYS A 140 -12.69 -40.60 -17.67
N GLY A 141 -12.81 -41.28 -16.53
CA GLY A 141 -13.15 -42.71 -16.44
C GLY A 141 -12.19 -43.75 -17.03
N GLN A 142 -11.59 -44.54 -16.15
CA GLN A 142 -11.34 -45.98 -16.35
C GLN A 142 -11.91 -46.70 -15.13
#